data_AF-G9KXB7-F1
#
_entry.id   AF-G9KXB7-F1
#
_cell.length_a   1.000
_cell.length_b   1.000
_cell.length_c   1.000
_cell.angle_alpha   90.00
_cell.angle_beta   90.00
_cell.angle_gamma   90.00
#
_symmetry.space_group_name_H-M   'P 1'
#
loop_
_entity.id
_entity.type
_entity.pdbx_description
1 polymer ?
#
loop_
_entity_poly.entity_id
_entity_poly.type
_entity_poly.pdbx_seq_one_letter_code
_entity_poly.pdbx_strand_id
1 'polypeptide(L)'
;IIFHNRCPVTILIKENIKDIPKFEVYCRRIPSECSIHHELYHQISSYPDCKTKDLLPSLFLRVESLEDITSEWSDAIDINNQGTQVVFLTGFGYVYVDIVLQCGTVFITVAPEGKVGSGLTTTNRTLETIVTLKMFITQLSLVVFDDLTHHRVSSELLRLTLDSVFLHVAPL
;
A
#
# COMPACT_ATOMS: atom_id res chain seq x y z
N ILE A 1 2.32 0.56 5.28
CA ILE A 1 2.05 2.01 5.02
C ILE A 1 1.10 2.14 3.85
N ILE A 2 0.29 3.19 3.79
CA ILE A 2 -0.59 3.46 2.65
C ILE A 2 -0.05 4.68 1.91
N PHE A 3 0.29 4.51 0.64
CA PHE A 3 0.86 5.57 -0.19
C PHE A 3 -0.18 6.04 -1.21
N HIS A 4 -0.46 7.33 -1.24
CA HIS A 4 -1.36 8.00 -2.17
C HIS A 4 -0.56 8.88 -3.13
N ASN A 5 -0.46 8.45 -4.39
CA ASN A 5 0.12 9.28 -5.44
C ASN A 5 -0.99 10.14 -6.06
N ARG A 6 -0.99 11.45 -5.79
CA ARG A 6 -1.89 12.46 -6.43
C ARG A 6 -1.19 13.24 -7.54
N CYS A 7 -0.02 12.76 -7.97
CA CYS A 7 0.67 13.29 -9.14
C CYS A 7 0.14 12.61 -10.42
N PRO A 8 0.13 13.33 -11.55
CA PRO A 8 -0.25 12.80 -12.85
C PRO A 8 0.83 11.91 -13.48
N VAL A 9 1.90 11.59 -12.73
CA VAL A 9 3.02 10.75 -13.16
C VAL A 9 3.14 9.52 -12.29
N THR A 10 3.70 8.45 -12.83
CA THR A 10 4.03 7.25 -12.07
C THR A 10 5.27 7.49 -11.22
N ILE A 11 5.21 7.11 -9.95
CA ILE A 11 6.29 7.30 -8.98
C ILE A 11 6.85 5.93 -8.59
N LEU A 12 8.17 5.81 -8.58
CA LEU A 12 8.90 4.71 -7.97
C LEU A 12 9.25 5.11 -6.53
N ILE A 13 9.00 4.20 -5.59
CA ILE A 13 9.38 4.37 -4.19
C ILE A 13 10.48 3.38 -3.83
N LYS A 14 11.40 3.80 -2.98
CA LYS A 14 12.51 2.98 -2.50
C LYS A 14 12.78 3.26 -1.03
N GLU A 15 13.02 2.21 -0.25
CA GLU A 15 13.42 2.35 1.16
C GLU A 15 14.91 2.70 1.29
N ASN A 16 15.23 3.58 2.24
CA ASN A 16 16.60 3.92 2.60
C ASN A 16 17.19 2.84 3.53
N ILE A 17 17.68 1.76 2.93
CA ILE A 17 18.32 0.65 3.64
C ILE A 17 19.82 0.59 3.33
N LYS A 18 20.64 0.42 4.38
CA LYS A 18 22.11 0.26 4.25
C LYS A 18 22.50 -1.05 3.57
N ASP A 19 21.72 -2.10 3.79
CA ASP A 19 21.96 -3.44 3.24
C ASP A 19 21.09 -3.67 1.99
N ILE A 20 21.69 -4.12 0.90
CA ILE A 20 20.98 -4.43 -0.34
C ILE A 20 20.11 -5.69 -0.10
N PRO A 21 18.78 -5.63 -0.32
CA PRO A 21 17.90 -6.76 -0.09
C PRO A 21 18.16 -7.86 -1.12
N LYS A 22 17.97 -9.13 -0.72
CA LYS A 22 18.21 -10.29 -1.59
C LYS A 22 17.13 -10.49 -2.67
N PHE A 23 16.11 -9.64 -2.71
CA PHE A 23 14.95 -9.74 -3.59
C PHE A 23 14.49 -8.35 -4.07
N GLU A 24 13.73 -8.34 -5.16
CA GLU A 24 13.32 -7.15 -5.95
C GLU A 24 12.25 -6.26 -5.27
N VAL A 25 12.20 -6.23 -3.94
CA VAL A 25 11.28 -5.37 -3.15
C VAL A 25 11.88 -3.98 -2.91
N TYR A 26 13.06 -3.72 -3.45
CA TYR A 26 13.79 -2.46 -3.29
C TYR A 26 13.07 -1.25 -3.88
N CYS A 27 12.30 -1.46 -4.94
CA CYS A 27 11.57 -0.40 -5.63
C CYS A 27 10.13 -0.83 -5.92
N ARG A 28 9.14 -0.04 -5.52
CA ARG A 28 7.74 -0.27 -5.87
C ARG A 28 7.21 0.82 -6.79
N ARG A 29 6.50 0.42 -7.83
CA ARG A 29 5.85 1.31 -8.80
C ARG A 29 4.46 1.72 -8.31
N ILE A 30 4.18 3.02 -8.34
CA ILE A 30 2.92 3.62 -7.92
C ILE A 30 2.35 4.43 -9.09
N PRO A 31 1.33 3.91 -9.80
CA PRO A 31 0.73 4.62 -10.92
C PRO A 31 0.22 6.00 -10.54
N SER A 32 0.03 6.87 -11.53
CA SER A 32 -0.57 8.19 -11.35
C SER A 32 -1.97 8.10 -10.72
N GLU A 33 -2.28 9.03 -9.81
CA GLU A 33 -3.60 9.13 -9.15
C GLU A 33 -4.06 7.82 -8.48
N CYS A 34 -3.11 6.97 -8.05
CA CYS A 34 -3.37 5.66 -7.45
C CYS A 34 -2.89 5.59 -6.00
N SER A 35 -3.45 4.63 -5.27
CA SER A 35 -3.08 4.36 -3.88
C SER A 35 -2.71 2.90 -3.72
N ILE A 36 -1.65 2.63 -2.96
CA ILE A 36 -1.18 1.27 -2.73
C ILE A 36 -0.79 1.05 -1.27
N HIS A 37 -0.97 -0.17 -0.80
CA HIS A 37 -0.38 -0.61 0.45
C HIS A 37 1.07 -1.03 0.21
N HIS A 38 2.04 -0.34 0.81
CA HIS A 38 3.45 -0.72 0.79
C HIS A 38 3.85 -1.30 2.14
N GLU A 39 4.42 -2.50 2.13
CA GLU A 39 4.93 -3.17 3.32
C GLU A 39 6.41 -2.82 3.45
N LEU A 40 6.81 -2.25 4.59
CA LEU A 40 8.18 -1.84 4.83
C LEU A 40 9.06 -3.08 5.08
N TYR A 41 10.07 -3.29 4.25
CA TYR A 41 10.98 -4.44 4.37
C TYR A 41 11.71 -4.44 5.72
N HIS A 42 12.08 -3.26 6.24
CA HIS A 42 12.88 -3.15 7.46
C HIS A 42 12.17 -3.55 8.76
N GLN A 43 10.83 -3.53 8.79
CA GLN A 43 10.06 -3.87 9.98
C GLN A 43 9.99 -5.38 10.24
N ILE A 44 10.37 -6.21 9.26
CA ILE A 44 10.30 -7.68 9.36
C ILE A 44 11.66 -8.29 9.76
N SER A 45 12.79 -7.66 9.41
CA SER A 45 14.13 -8.25 9.59
C SER A 45 14.79 -7.99 10.96
N SER A 46 14.20 -7.16 11.83
CA SER A 46 14.83 -6.71 13.08
C SER A 46 14.21 -7.29 14.35
N TYR A 47 13.29 -8.25 14.20
CA TYR A 47 12.71 -9.01 15.31
C TYR A 47 13.52 -10.31 15.50
N PRO A 48 14.15 -10.61 16.65
CA PRO A 48 14.08 -9.97 17.98
C PRO A 48 15.32 -9.12 18.36
N ASP A 49 16.26 -8.93 17.45
CA ASP A 49 17.55 -8.30 17.74
C ASP A 49 17.46 -6.77 17.76
N CYS A 50 16.71 -6.22 18.72
CA CYS A 50 16.52 -4.78 19.01
C CYS A 50 17.83 -3.98 19.09
N LYS A 51 18.53 -3.80 17.98
CA LYS A 51 19.69 -2.94 17.82
C LYS A 51 19.16 -1.54 17.54
N THR A 52 19.52 -0.59 18.40
CA THR A 52 19.36 0.84 18.11
C THR A 52 20.06 1.13 16.78
N LYS A 53 19.29 1.47 15.74
CA LYS A 53 19.85 1.89 14.45
C LYS A 53 19.90 3.40 14.35
N ASP A 54 21.05 3.89 13.91
CA ASP A 54 21.43 5.31 13.82
C ASP A 54 20.66 6.12 12.76
N LEU A 55 19.78 5.51 11.96
CA LEU A 55 19.01 6.19 10.91
C LEU A 55 17.53 5.77 10.97
N LEU A 56 16.66 6.78 11.00
CA LEU A 56 15.20 6.64 10.95
C LEU A 56 14.76 6.08 9.58
N PRO A 57 13.69 5.25 9.52
CA PRO A 57 13.18 4.74 8.26
C PRO A 57 12.74 5.90 7.35
N SER A 58 13.39 6.00 6.19
CA SER A 58 13.13 7.03 5.18
C SER A 58 12.89 6.43 3.80
N LEU A 59 12.19 7.17 2.95
CA LEU A 59 11.88 6.78 1.57
C LEU A 59 12.53 7.73 0.57
N PHE A 60 12.87 7.19 -0.59
CA PHE A 60 13.25 7.94 -1.78
C PHE A 60 12.16 7.81 -2.83
N LEU A 61 11.90 8.90 -3.55
CA LEU A 61 10.95 8.93 -4.66
C LEU A 61 11.71 9.17 -5.96
N ARG A 62 11.17 8.65 -7.05
CA ARG A 62 11.66 8.91 -8.40
C ARG A 62 10.51 8.86 -9.39
N VAL A 63 10.53 9.71 -10.40
CA VAL A 63 9.54 9.65 -11.49
C VAL A 63 9.93 8.55 -12.46
N GLU A 64 9.00 7.68 -12.82
CA GLU A 64 9.24 6.69 -13.86
C GLU A 64 9.25 7.36 -15.24
N SER A 65 10.41 7.39 -15.91
CA SER A 65 10.57 7.87 -17.29
C SER A 65 10.47 6.72 -18.30
N LEU A 66 9.78 6.96 -19.41
CA LEU A 66 9.70 6.04 -20.56
C LEU A 66 10.91 6.15 -21.50
N GLU A 67 11.60 7.28 -21.48
CA GLU A 67 12.83 7.53 -22.25
C GLU A 67 14.02 7.18 -21.35
N ASP A 68 15.03 6.47 -21.86
CA ASP A 68 16.22 5.89 -21.18
C ASP A 68 17.06 6.86 -20.30
N ILE A 69 16.59 8.10 -20.10
CA ILE A 69 17.12 9.04 -19.13
C ILE A 69 16.63 8.59 -17.75
N THR A 70 17.52 7.94 -16.99
CA THR A 70 17.20 7.58 -15.62
C THR A 70 17.13 8.84 -14.75
N SER A 71 15.93 9.25 -14.34
CA SER A 71 15.75 10.30 -13.33
C SER A 71 16.49 9.93 -12.03
N GLU A 72 17.07 10.93 -11.38
CA GLU A 72 17.72 10.72 -10.08
C GLU A 72 16.68 10.50 -8.97
N TRP A 73 17.09 9.81 -7.91
CA TRP A 73 16.29 9.67 -6.70
C TRP A 73 16.21 11.01 -5.97
N SER A 74 15.07 11.29 -5.35
CA SER A 74 14.86 12.48 -4.53
C SER A 74 15.71 12.49 -3.25
N ASP A 75 15.64 13.59 -2.51
CA ASP A 75 16.05 13.60 -1.10
C ASP A 75 15.24 12.61 -0.26
N ALA A 76 15.80 12.23 0.89
CA ALA A 76 15.18 11.29 1.81
C ALA A 76 13.96 11.91 2.50
N ILE A 77 12.83 11.22 2.43
CA ILE A 77 11.60 11.56 3.14
C ILE A 77 11.60 10.84 4.49
N ASP A 78 11.52 11.59 5.59
CA ASP A 78 11.40 10.99 6.91
C ASP A 78 9.95 10.56 7.17
N ILE A 79 9.69 9.26 7.27
CA ILE A 79 8.36 8.70 7.48
C ILE A 79 7.82 9.00 8.89
N ASN A 80 8.69 9.33 9.84
CA ASN A 80 8.30 9.55 11.24
C ASN A 80 7.92 11.00 11.52
N ASN A 81 8.30 11.91 10.64
CA ASN A 81 8.00 13.33 10.80
C ASN A 81 6.62 13.64 10.22
N GLN A 82 5.61 13.72 11.09
CA GLN A 82 4.25 14.06 10.69
C GLN A 82 4.16 15.50 10.15
N GLY A 83 3.33 15.67 9.12
CA GLY A 83 3.15 16.94 8.42
C GLY A 83 3.70 16.93 7.00
N THR A 84 3.78 18.12 6.40
CA THR A 84 4.13 18.29 4.99
C THR A 84 5.62 18.53 4.80
N GLN A 85 6.27 17.69 3.99
CA GLN A 85 7.64 17.84 3.51
C GLN A 85 7.60 18.27 2.03
N VAL A 86 8.57 19.07 1.60
CA VAL A 86 8.70 19.49 0.19
C VAL A 86 9.86 18.73 -0.42
N VAL A 87 9.63 18.06 -1.54
CA VAL A 87 10.62 17.21 -2.21
C VAL A 87 10.70 17.58 -3.68
N PHE A 88 11.92 17.66 -4.22
CA PHE A 88 12.12 17.85 -5.66
C PHE A 88 12.21 16.50 -6.37
N LEU A 89 11.38 16.30 -7.39
CA LEU A 89 11.43 15.14 -8.27
C LEU A 89 12.04 15.51 -9.61
N THR A 90 13.22 14.97 -9.91
CA THR A 90 13.90 15.18 -11.19
C THR A 90 13.00 14.72 -12.34
N GLY A 91 12.73 15.62 -13.29
CA GLY A 91 11.83 15.38 -14.42
C GLY A 91 10.35 15.68 -14.15
N PHE A 92 9.98 16.18 -12.97
CA PHE A 92 8.60 16.57 -12.65
C PHE A 92 8.49 17.91 -11.91
N GLY A 93 9.37 18.20 -10.96
CA GLY A 93 9.35 19.43 -10.15
C GLY A 93 9.09 19.17 -8.67
N TYR A 94 8.71 20.21 -7.92
CA TYR A 94 8.44 20.09 -6.50
C TYR A 94 7.08 19.43 -6.21
N VAL A 95 7.09 18.59 -5.17
CA VAL A 95 5.91 17.93 -4.62
C VAL A 95 5.83 18.13 -3.12
N TYR A 96 4.61 18.25 -2.63
CA TYR A 96 4.27 18.15 -1.22
C TYR A 96 4.07 16.69 -0.86
N VAL A 97 4.75 16.25 0.19
CA VAL A 97 4.62 14.92 0.78
C VAL A 97 4.04 15.09 2.17
N ASP A 98 2.76 14.79 2.30
CA ASP A 98 2.05 14.86 3.58
C ASP A 98 2.06 13.50 4.29
N ILE A 99 2.46 13.51 5.57
CA ILE A 99 2.62 12.30 6.38
C ILE A 99 1.69 12.38 7.58
N VAL A 100 0.77 11.42 7.65
CA VAL A 100 -0.23 11.31 8.72
C VAL A 100 -0.15 9.94 9.37
N LEU A 101 0.01 9.91 10.69
CA LEU A 101 -0.08 8.67 11.47
C LEU A 101 -1.48 8.53 12.06
N GLN A 102 -2.22 7.52 11.63
CA GLN A 102 -3.57 7.26 12.13
C GLN A 102 -3.73 5.77 12.45
N CYS A 103 -4.17 5.47 13.68
CA CYS A 103 -4.46 4.10 14.12
C CYS A 103 -3.33 3.09 13.85
N GLY A 104 -2.06 3.49 14.02
CA GLY A 104 -0.89 2.64 13.76
C GLY A 104 -0.54 2.46 12.28
N THR A 105 -1.24 3.13 11.37
CA THR A 105 -0.94 3.15 9.93
C THR A 105 -0.37 4.50 9.53
N VAL A 106 0.75 4.50 8.82
CA VAL A 106 1.31 5.72 8.21
C VAL A 106 0.71 5.90 6.82
N PHE A 107 0.10 7.06 6.61
CA PHE A 107 -0.40 7.55 5.33
C PHE A 107 0.59 8.55 4.75
N ILE A 108 1.01 8.31 3.52
CA ILE A 108 1.90 9.21 2.77
C ILE A 108 1.14 9.69 1.54
N THR A 109 0.94 10.99 1.41
CA THR A 109 0.23 11.60 0.26
C THR A 109 1.16 12.52 -0.49
N VAL A 110 1.38 12.23 -1.78
CA VAL A 110 2.25 13.05 -2.64
C VAL A 110 1.40 13.85 -3.61
N ALA A 111 1.54 15.18 -3.62
CA ALA A 111 0.79 16.09 -4.47
C ALA A 111 1.71 17.15 -5.10
N PRO A 112 1.45 17.63 -6.32
CA PRO A 112 2.28 18.66 -6.97
C PRO A 112 2.13 20.05 -6.32
N GLU A 113 3.20 20.85 -6.37
CA GLU A 113 3.25 22.20 -5.77
C GLU A 113 2.12 23.14 -6.25
N GLY A 114 1.69 23.00 -7.50
CA GLY A 114 0.66 23.84 -8.13
C GLY A 114 -0.80 23.45 -7.86
N LYS A 115 -1.09 22.43 -7.04
CA LYS A 115 -2.48 22.02 -6.68
C LYS A 115 -2.90 22.49 -5.27
N VAL A 116 -2.22 23.48 -4.69
CA VAL A 116 -2.63 24.07 -3.40
C VAL A 116 -3.51 25.28 -3.65
N GLY A 117 -4.81 25.06 -3.87
CA GLY A 117 -5.79 26.14 -3.96
C GLY A 117 -6.89 25.94 -5.01
N SER A 118 -7.63 24.84 -4.91
CA SER A 118 -8.97 24.74 -5.52
C SER A 118 -9.67 23.52 -4.94
N GLY A 119 -10.23 23.69 -3.74
CA GLY A 119 -11.39 22.88 -3.38
C GLY A 119 -12.47 23.14 -4.43
N LEU A 120 -12.95 22.07 -5.07
CA LEU A 120 -14.15 22.03 -5.90
C LEU A 120 -14.13 22.90 -7.17
N THR A 121 -13.88 22.29 -8.34
CA THR A 121 -14.83 22.28 -9.48
C THR A 121 -14.20 21.64 -10.74
N THR A 122 -14.85 20.57 -11.20
CA THR A 122 -14.95 20.15 -12.60
C THR A 122 -13.68 19.77 -13.38
N THR A 123 -13.24 18.52 -13.21
CA THR A 123 -13.42 17.57 -14.32
C THR A 123 -14.16 16.34 -13.80
N ASN A 124 -15.43 16.23 -14.18
CA ASN A 124 -16.20 15.01 -14.11
C ASN A 124 -15.55 13.96 -15.02
N ARG A 125 -14.48 13.33 -14.55
CA ARG A 125 -14.30 11.91 -14.77
C ARG A 125 -14.35 11.29 -13.39
N THR A 126 -15.55 10.90 -13.01
CA THR A 126 -15.73 9.67 -12.24
C THR A 126 -14.89 8.60 -12.93
N LEU A 127 -13.62 8.49 -12.54
CA LEU A 127 -12.84 7.32 -12.84
C LEU A 127 -13.44 6.29 -11.89
N GLU A 128 -14.49 5.62 -12.38
CA GLU A 128 -15.07 4.46 -11.74
C GLU A 128 -13.91 3.49 -11.57
N THR A 129 -13.29 3.49 -10.39
CA THR A 129 -12.39 2.43 -9.97
C THR A 129 -13.26 1.22 -9.68
N ILE A 130 -13.64 0.53 -10.76
CA ILE A 130 -14.43 -0.70 -10.69
C ILE A 130 -13.49 -1.79 -10.17
N VAL A 131 -13.50 -1.97 -8.86
CA VAL A 131 -12.88 -3.16 -8.25
C VAL A 131 -13.81 -4.32 -8.48
N THR A 132 -13.42 -5.24 -9.37
CA THR A 132 -14.16 -6.49 -9.58
C THR A 132 -13.50 -7.60 -8.79
N LEU A 133 -14.25 -8.24 -7.91
CA LEU A 133 -13.81 -9.43 -7.20
C LEU A 133 -14.52 -10.65 -7.79
N LYS A 134 -13.72 -11.53 -8.43
CA LYS A 134 -14.17 -12.83 -8.93
C LYS A 134 -13.51 -13.91 -8.10
N MET A 135 -14.33 -14.71 -7.43
CA MET A 135 -13.86 -15.85 -6.66
C MET A 135 -14.64 -17.09 -7.09
N PHE A 136 -13.91 -18.16 -7.39
CA PHE A 136 -14.49 -19.47 -7.65
C PHE A 136 -14.06 -20.43 -6.53
N ILE A 137 -15.02 -20.88 -5.76
CA ILE A 137 -14.80 -21.82 -4.66
C ILE A 137 -15.26 -23.19 -5.15
N THR A 138 -14.33 -24.12 -5.31
CA THR A 138 -14.61 -25.48 -5.76
C THR A 138 -15.53 -26.21 -4.78
N GLN A 139 -15.30 -26.04 -3.48
CA GLN A 139 -16.09 -26.63 -2.41
C GLN A 139 -16.01 -25.79 -1.13
N LEU A 140 -17.16 -25.53 -0.52
CA LEU A 140 -17.29 -24.86 0.79
C LEU A 140 -18.05 -25.79 1.73
N SER A 141 -17.47 -26.17 2.87
CA SER A 141 -18.14 -27.02 3.87
C SER A 141 -18.16 -26.33 5.23
N LEU A 142 -19.35 -26.19 5.80
CA LEU A 142 -19.58 -25.79 7.19
C LEU A 142 -19.98 -27.03 8.00
N VAL A 143 -19.41 -27.19 9.18
CA VAL A 143 -19.70 -28.32 10.07
C VAL A 143 -20.02 -27.79 11.47
N VAL A 144 -21.10 -28.28 12.06
CA VAL A 144 -21.52 -27.98 13.43
C VAL A 144 -21.34 -29.24 14.26
N PHE A 145 -20.61 -29.12 15.37
CA PHE A 145 -20.36 -30.20 16.32
C PHE A 145 -21.04 -29.94 17.67
N ASP A 146 -21.42 -30.99 18.39
CA ASP A 146 -21.86 -30.91 19.79
C ASP A 146 -20.69 -31.20 20.74
N ASP A 147 -20.07 -30.13 21.24
CA ASP A 147 -19.03 -30.21 22.29
C ASP A 147 -19.59 -30.02 23.71
N LEU A 148 -20.88 -29.70 23.85
CA LEU A 148 -21.48 -29.38 25.15
C LEU A 148 -22.02 -30.61 25.88
N THR A 149 -22.58 -31.59 25.18
CA THR A 149 -23.17 -32.77 25.84
C THR A 149 -22.21 -33.95 26.04
N HIS A 150 -21.14 -34.10 25.24
CA HIS A 150 -20.24 -35.26 25.30
C HIS A 150 -18.74 -34.88 25.21
N HIS A 151 -18.14 -34.51 26.35
CA HIS A 151 -16.74 -34.04 26.48
C HIS A 151 -15.62 -35.02 26.02
N ARG A 152 -15.93 -36.25 25.59
CA ARG A 152 -14.93 -37.25 25.15
C ARG A 152 -15.00 -37.64 23.67
N VAL A 153 -16.13 -37.39 23.00
CA VAL A 153 -16.31 -37.68 21.56
C VAL A 153 -17.21 -36.59 20.98
N SER A 154 -16.60 -35.56 20.39
CA SER A 154 -17.32 -34.51 19.67
C SER A 154 -18.11 -35.15 18.52
N SER A 155 -19.44 -35.02 18.57
CA SER A 155 -20.33 -35.62 17.58
C SER A 155 -20.73 -34.57 16.54
N GLU A 156 -20.53 -34.87 15.26
CA GLU A 156 -20.95 -34.01 14.16
C GLU A 156 -22.48 -33.95 14.09
N LEU A 157 -23.07 -32.78 14.33
CA LEU A 157 -24.51 -32.56 14.30
C LEU A 157 -25.02 -32.27 12.89
N LEU A 158 -24.27 -31.47 12.13
CA LEU A 158 -24.70 -30.99 10.82
C LEU A 158 -23.49 -30.66 9.95
N ARG A 159 -23.54 -31.07 8.68
CA ARG A 159 -22.64 -30.62 7.65
C ARG A 159 -23.42 -30.04 6.49
N LEU A 160 -23.06 -28.82 6.12
CA LEU A 160 -23.55 -28.14 4.93
C LEU A 160 -22.38 -28.02 3.97
N THR A 161 -22.56 -28.54 2.75
CA THR A 161 -21.55 -28.47 1.70
C THR A 161 -22.16 -27.79 0.49
N LEU A 162 -21.47 -26.78 -0.04
CA LEU A 162 -21.79 -26.15 -1.30
C LEU A 162 -20.66 -26.41 -2.28
N ASP A 163 -21.01 -26.89 -3.46
CA ASP A 163 -20.07 -27.15 -4.54
C ASP A 163 -20.16 -26.05 -5.59
N SER A 164 -19.00 -25.70 -6.17
CA SER A 164 -18.90 -24.76 -7.31
C SER A 164 -19.55 -23.40 -7.06
N VAL A 165 -19.24 -22.77 -5.94
CA VAL A 165 -19.76 -21.44 -5.60
C VAL A 165 -18.99 -20.37 -6.36
N PHE A 166 -19.70 -19.62 -7.21
CA PHE A 166 -19.16 -18.45 -7.90
C PHE A 166 -19.62 -17.17 -7.21
N LEU A 167 -18.67 -16.41 -6.68
CA LEU A 167 -18.94 -15.14 -6.02
C LEU A 167 -18.44 -14.01 -6.93
N HIS A 168 -19.40 -13.20 -7.38
CA HIS A 168 -19.15 -12.04 -8.22
C HIS A 168 -19.67 -10.79 -7.52
N VAL A 169 -18.75 -9.97 -7.04
CA VAL A 169 -19.08 -8.67 -6.46
C VAL A 169 -18.62 -7.60 -7.43
N ALA A 170 -19.59 -6.85 -7.92
CA ALA A 170 -19.37 -5.62 -8.67
C ALA A 170 -19.98 -4.47 -7.86
N PRO A 171 -19.32 -3.29 -7.80
CA PRO A 171 -19.96 -2.11 -7.23
C PRO A 171 -21.22 -1.77 -8.05
N LEU A 172 -22.27 -1.35 -7.36
CA LEU A 172 -23.50 -0.84 -7.97
C LEU A 172 -23.38 0.66 -8.23
#